data_AF-K9PTJ2-F1
#
_entry.id   AF-K9PTJ2-F1
#
_cell.length_a   1.000
_cell.length_b   1.000
_cell.length_c   1.000
_cell.angle_alpha   90.00
_cell.angle_beta   90.00
_cell.angle_gamma   90.00
#
_symmetry.space_group_name_H-M   'P 1'
#
loop_
_entity.id
_entity.type
_entity.pdbx_description
1 polymer ?
#
loop_
_entity_poly.entity_id
_entity_poly.type
_entity_poly.pdbx_seq_one_letter_code
_entity_poly.pdbx_strand_id
1 'polypeptide(L)' 'MDANEVLRRYAAREINFRLANFPGISLIRATLRKVDFAGANLRKSYLRN' A
#
# COMPACT_ATOMS: atom_id res chain seq x y z
N MET A 1 3.87 3.85 7.98
CA MET A 1 3.33 4.59 6.82
C MET A 1 1.82 4.39 6.80
N ASP A 2 1.04 5.43 6.52
CA ASP A 2 -0.42 5.35 6.45
C ASP A 2 -0.94 5.28 5.01
N ALA A 3 -2.26 5.11 4.85
CA ALA A 3 -2.91 4.99 3.55
C ALA A 3 -2.78 6.25 2.69
N ASN A 4 -2.84 7.45 3.28
CA ASN A 4 -2.74 8.71 2.54
C ASN A 4 -1.33 8.87 1.96
N GLU A 5 -0.31 8.50 2.72
CA GLU A 5 1.07 8.52 2.26
C GLU A 5 1.30 7.53 1.10
N VAL A 6 0.75 6.32 1.18
CA VAL A 6 0.80 5.35 0.06
C VAL A 6 0.12 5.91 -1.19
N LEU A 7 -1.05 6.54 -1.04
CA LEU A 7 -1.78 7.13 -2.17
C LEU A 7 -1.04 8.32 -2.80
N ARG A 8 -0.41 9.19 -1.99
CA ARG A 8 0.40 10.31 -2.50
C ARG A 8 1.61 9.82 -3.28
N ARG A 9 2.32 8.83 -2.74
CA ARG A 9 3.47 8.20 -3.40
C ARG A 9 3.07 7.51 -4.69
N TYR A 10 1.97 6.76 -4.67
CA TYR A 10 1.41 6.15 -5.87
C TYR A 10 1.01 7.19 -6.92
N ALA A 11 0.40 8.32 -6.52
CA ALA A 11 0.09 9.44 -7.41
C ALA A 11 1.36 10.09 -8.02
N ALA A 12 2.47 10.06 -7.28
CA ALA A 12 3.80 10.44 -7.77
C ALA A 12 4.48 9.35 -8.63
N ARG A 13 3.76 8.29 -9.01
CA ARG A 13 4.24 7.14 -9.80
C ARG A 13 5.24 6.24 -9.07
N GLU A 14 5.35 6.34 -7.74
CA GLU A 14 6.06 5.36 -6.94
C GLU A 14 5.24 4.07 -6.87
N ILE A 15 5.86 2.98 -7.34
CA ILE A 15 5.24 1.65 -7.37
C ILE A 15 6.00 0.63 -6.53
N ASN A 16 7.11 1.01 -5.91
CA ASN A 16 7.94 0.13 -5.11
C ASN A 16 7.66 0.36 -3.62
N PHE A 17 6.93 -0.57 -3.00
CA PHE A 17 6.70 -0.61 -1.56
C PHE A 17 7.19 -1.94 -0.97
N ARG A 18 8.29 -2.46 -1.52
CA ARG A 18 8.92 -3.69 -1.03
C ARG A 18 9.36 -3.51 0.42
N LEU A 19 9.18 -4.56 1.23
CA LEU A 19 9.55 -4.59 2.64
C LEU A 19 8.88 -3.49 3.50
N ALA A 20 7.89 -2.78 2.96
CA ALA A 20 7.23 -1.71 3.67
C ALA A 20 6.37 -2.25 4.83
N ASN A 21 6.33 -1.52 5.94
CA ASN A 21 5.61 -1.93 7.14
C ASN A 21 4.24 -1.24 7.21
N PHE A 22 3.18 -2.00 6.94
CA PHE A 22 1.78 -1.52 6.85
C PHE A 22 0.80 -2.30 7.75
N PRO A 23 1.10 -2.52 9.03
CA PRO A 23 0.21 -3.28 9.90
C PRO A 23 -1.11 -2.51 10.09
N GLY A 24 -2.25 -3.17 9.86
CA GLY A 24 -3.56 -2.54 10.03
C GLY A 24 -3.94 -1.51 8.97
N ILE A 25 -3.16 -1.34 7.89
CA ILE A 25 -3.46 -0.32 6.87
C ILE A 25 -4.83 -0.59 6.22
N SER A 26 -5.61 0.45 6.00
CA SER A 26 -6.85 0.38 5.24
C SER A 26 -6.63 1.02 3.87
N LEU A 27 -6.60 0.18 2.83
CA LEU A 27 -6.53 0.60 1.43
C LEU A 27 -7.83 0.24 0.70
N ILE A 28 -8.94 0.20 1.43
CA ILE A 28 -10.27 -0.09 0.89
C ILE A 28 -10.59 0.93 -0.22
N ARG A 29 -11.00 0.45 -1.40
CA ARG A 29 -11.27 1.26 -2.61
C ARG A 29 -10.04 1.92 -3.25
N ALA A 30 -8.82 1.68 -2.75
CA ALA A 30 -7.62 2.17 -3.41
C ALA A 30 -7.30 1.30 -4.64
N THR A 31 -7.20 1.93 -5.83
CA THR A 31 -6.77 1.24 -7.05
C THR A 31 -5.25 1.36 -7.20
N LEU A 32 -4.51 0.44 -6.57
CA LEU A 32 -3.04 0.36 -6.61
C LEU A 32 -2.59 -0.72 -7.60
N ARG A 33 -2.59 -0.39 -8.90
CA ARG A 33 -2.23 -1.36 -9.96
C ARG A 33 -0.72 -1.39 -10.17
N LYS A 34 -0.17 -2.60 -10.41
CA LYS A 34 1.27 -2.82 -10.68
C LYS A 34 2.19 -2.35 -9.56
N VAL A 35 1.69 -2.29 -8.33
CA VAL A 35 2.49 -1.94 -7.15
C VAL A 35 3.18 -3.19 -6.61
N ASP A 36 4.48 -3.09 -6.35
CA ASP A 36 5.28 -4.14 -5.75
C ASP A 36 5.25 -4.03 -4.23
N PHE A 37 4.58 -4.99 -3.59
CA PHE A 37 4.49 -5.14 -2.14
C PHE A 37 5.34 -6.33 -1.63
N ALA A 38 6.32 -6.82 -2.39
CA ALA A 38 7.08 -8.00 -1.99
C ALA A 38 7.74 -7.81 -0.63
N GLY A 39 7.45 -8.73 0.30
CA GLY A 39 7.94 -8.70 1.67
C GLY A 39 7.34 -7.59 2.54
N ALA A 40 6.35 -6.85 2.07
CA ALA A 40 5.65 -5.86 2.89
C ALA A 40 4.86 -6.54 4.02
N ASN A 41 4.91 -5.97 5.22
CA ASN A 41 4.08 -6.41 6.33
C ASN A 41 2.67 -5.86 6.17
N LEU A 42 1.77 -6.71 5.69
CA LEU A 42 0.34 -6.40 5.48
C LEU A 42 -0.55 -7.04 6.57
N ARG A 43 -0.01 -7.38 7.74
CA ARG A 43 -0.77 -8.06 8.79
C ARG A 43 -1.95 -7.18 9.26
N LYS A 44 -3.15 -7.75 9.36
CA LYS A 44 -4.40 -7.05 9.71
C LYS A 44 -4.79 -5.91 8.75
N SER A 45 -4.22 -5.86 7.55
CA SER A 45 -4.60 -4.86 6.55
C SER A 45 -5.97 -5.17 5.93
N TYR A 46 -6.67 -4.12 5.53
CA TYR A 46 -7.93 -4.21 4.79
C TYR A 46 -7.68 -3.85 3.32
N LEU A 47 -7.61 -4.89 2.49
CA LEU A 47 -7.49 -4.80 1.04
C LEU A 47 -8.80 -5.32 0.45
N ARG A 48 -9.66 -4.42 -0.05
CA ARG A 48 -10.89 -4.81 -0.75
C ARG A 48 -10.89 -4.14 -2.11
N ASN A 49 -10.90 -4.98 -3.14
CA ASN A 49 -10.95 -4.61 -4.56
C ASN A 49 -12.33 -4.09 -4.92
#